data_AF-A0A2V9NQI4-F1
#
_entry.id   AF-A0A2V9NQI4-F1
#
_cell.length_a   1.000
_cell.length_b   1.000
_cell.length_c   1.000
_cell.angle_alpha   90.00
_cell.angle_beta   90.00
_cell.angle_gamma   90.00
#
_symmetry.space_group_name_H-M   'P 1'
#
loop_
_entity.id
_entity.type
_entity.pdbx_description
1 polymer ?
#
loop_
_entity_poly.entity_id
_entity_poly.type
_entity_poly.pdbx_seq_one_letter_code
_entity_poly.pdbx_strand_id
1 'polypeptide(L)'
;MVTRRQRIRKMKQVTQRLVNRLKAPATGHEIVYDGQISGFGVRITAAGVVALLLDYRFAGLKRRITIGRSPEWSADAARDEAIELRKLIRNGRPARNTEAGA
;
A
#
# COMPACT_ATOMS: atom_id res chain seq x y z
N MET A 1 15.33 -17.21 -35.49
CA MET A 1 16.54 -16.81 -34.75
C MET A 1 16.09 -16.02 -33.51
N VAL A 2 16.38 -16.58 -32.34
CA VAL A 2 16.09 -16.05 -30.97
C VAL A 2 16.53 -14.57 -30.85
N THR A 3 15.84 -13.67 -30.13
CA THR A 3 15.70 -13.75 -28.67
C THR A 3 14.62 -12.77 -28.17
N ARG A 4 13.68 -13.33 -27.41
CA ARG A 4 12.69 -12.70 -26.52
C ARG A 4 13.29 -11.54 -25.72
N ARG A 5 13.03 -10.28 -26.12
CA ARG A 5 13.27 -9.11 -25.26
C ARG A 5 12.38 -9.25 -24.04
N GLN A 6 12.98 -9.59 -22.92
CA GLN A 6 12.32 -9.65 -21.62
C GLN A 6 11.57 -8.35 -21.37
N ARG A 7 10.24 -8.42 -21.36
CA ARG A 7 9.39 -7.49 -20.62
C ARG A 7 9.87 -7.56 -19.18
N ILE A 8 10.75 -6.66 -18.77
CA ILE A 8 10.91 -6.31 -17.36
C ILE A 8 9.49 -5.92 -16.94
N ARG A 9 8.82 -6.79 -16.17
CA ARG A 9 7.48 -6.50 -15.66
C ARG A 9 7.61 -5.18 -14.91
N LYS A 10 7.09 -4.09 -15.48
CA LYS A 10 7.04 -2.79 -14.80
C LYS A 10 6.14 -3.00 -13.59
N MET A 11 6.75 -3.32 -12.45
CA MET A 11 6.04 -3.59 -11.20
C MET A 11 5.25 -2.33 -10.88
N LYS A 12 3.93 -2.43 -10.73
CA LYS A 12 3.06 -1.27 -10.49
C LYS A 12 3.53 -0.58 -9.21
N GLN A 13 4.01 0.66 -9.31
CA GLN A 13 4.39 1.47 -8.17
C GLN A 13 3.22 2.39 -7.79
N VAL A 14 2.89 2.45 -6.51
CA VAL A 14 1.88 3.37 -5.96
C VAL A 14 2.49 4.77 -5.91
N THR A 15 2.33 5.53 -6.98
CA THR A 15 2.79 6.93 -7.07
C THR A 15 1.65 7.89 -6.76
N GLN A 16 1.94 9.13 -6.38
CA GLN A 16 0.88 10.14 -6.16
C GLN A 16 -0.02 10.32 -7.39
N ARG A 17 0.57 10.23 -8.59
CA ARG A 17 -0.18 10.27 -9.86
C ARG A 17 -1.15 9.09 -10.00
N LEU A 18 -0.76 7.90 -9.54
CA LEU A 18 -1.66 6.74 -9.52
C LEU A 18 -2.78 6.98 -8.52
N VAL A 19 -2.45 7.43 -7.31
CA VAL A 19 -3.40 7.74 -6.24
C VAL A 19 -4.47 8.72 -6.72
N ASN A 20 -4.06 9.84 -7.33
CA ASN A 20 -4.97 10.87 -7.83
C ASN A 20 -5.84 10.41 -9.02
N ARG A 21 -5.50 9.28 -9.66
CA ARG A 21 -6.22 8.72 -10.80
C ARG A 21 -7.09 7.52 -10.44
N LEU A 22 -7.07 7.08 -9.18
CA LEU A 22 -7.93 6.00 -8.72
C LEU A 22 -9.38 6.42 -8.89
N LYS A 23 -10.18 5.49 -9.43
CA LYS A 23 -11.63 5.65 -9.54
C LYS A 23 -12.28 4.86 -8.43
N ALA A 24 -13.23 5.48 -7.75
CA ALA A 24 -14.02 4.78 -6.75
C ALA A 24 -14.79 3.63 -7.41
N PRO A 25 -14.78 2.41 -6.84
CA PRO A 25 -15.61 1.33 -7.33
C PRO A 25 -17.09 1.63 -7.05
N ALA A 26 -18.00 1.00 -7.81
CA ALA A 26 -19.44 1.20 -7.63
C ALA A 26 -19.94 0.83 -6.21
N THR A 27 -19.33 -0.19 -5.60
CA THR A 27 -19.64 -0.64 -4.24
C THR A 27 -18.39 -1.15 -3.54
N GLY A 28 -18.34 -1.05 -2.21
CA GLY A 28 -17.26 -1.61 -1.39
C GLY A 28 -15.96 -0.80 -1.48
N HIS A 29 -14.83 -1.50 -1.67
CA HIS A 29 -13.51 -0.89 -1.78
C HIS A 29 -12.59 -1.71 -2.68
N GLU A 30 -11.63 -1.04 -3.31
CA GLU A 30 -10.57 -1.66 -4.11
C GLU A 30 -9.20 -1.36 -3.48
N ILE A 31 -8.27 -2.31 -3.58
CA ILE A 31 -6.91 -2.15 -3.08
C ILE A 31 -5.92 -2.40 -4.21
N VAL A 32 -5.07 -1.40 -4.46
CA VAL A 32 -3.98 -1.48 -5.42
C VAL A 32 -2.67 -1.60 -4.65
N TYR A 33 -2.03 -2.77 -4.70
CA TYR A 33 -0.74 -3.00 -4.07
C TYR A 33 0.41 -2.45 -4.91
N ASP A 34 1.42 -1.97 -4.20
CA ASP A 34 2.71 -1.60 -4.73
C ASP A 34 3.54 -2.86 -5.01
N GLY A 35 4.25 -2.87 -6.14
CA GLY A 35 5.10 -3.98 -6.54
C GLY A 35 6.53 -3.89 -6.01
N GLN A 36 6.98 -2.76 -5.48
CA GLN A 36 8.32 -2.59 -4.91
C GLN A 36 8.33 -2.94 -3.42
N ILE A 37 7.28 -2.56 -2.68
CA ILE A 37 7.16 -2.86 -1.25
C ILE A 37 6.05 -3.88 -1.03
N SER A 38 6.44 -5.09 -0.62
CA SER A 38 5.48 -6.16 -0.31
C SER A 38 4.50 -5.72 0.78
N GLY A 39 3.21 -5.77 0.45
CA GLY A 39 2.12 -5.44 1.36
C GLY A 39 1.75 -3.96 1.39
N PHE A 40 2.59 -3.05 0.90
CA PHE A 40 2.21 -1.65 0.76
C PHE A 40 1.19 -1.49 -0.36
N GLY A 41 0.21 -0.62 -0.17
CA GLY A 41 -0.82 -0.40 -1.15
C GLY A 41 -1.67 0.81 -0.85
N VAL A 42 -2.60 1.08 -1.75
CA VAL A 42 -3.60 2.12 -1.61
C VAL A 42 -4.99 1.50 -1.74
N ARG A 43 -5.86 1.80 -0.78
CA ARG A 43 -7.28 1.45 -0.78
C ARG A 43 -8.09 2.65 -1.21
N ILE A 44 -9.03 2.46 -2.12
CA ILE A 44 -10.07 3.44 -2.45
C ILE A 44 -11.44 2.84 -2.11
N THR A 45 -12.25 3.56 -1.36
CA THR A 45 -13.63 3.15 -1.06
C THR A 45 -14.59 3.66 -2.13
N ALA A 46 -15.81 3.10 -2.19
CA ALA A 46 -16.87 3.60 -3.06
C ALA A 46 -17.25 5.07 -2.77
N ALA A 47 -17.01 5.54 -1.54
CA ALA A 47 -17.15 6.95 -1.17
C ALA A 47 -15.99 7.85 -1.68
N GLY A 48 -15.03 7.29 -2.42
CA GLY A 48 -13.87 8.02 -2.93
C GLY A 48 -12.77 8.28 -1.89
N VAL A 49 -12.88 7.71 -0.69
CA VAL A 49 -11.85 7.87 0.34
C VAL A 49 -10.65 7.01 0.00
N VAL A 50 -9.49 7.65 -0.12
CA VAL A 50 -8.23 7.01 -0.44
C VAL A 50 -7.38 6.89 0.83
N ALA A 51 -6.98 5.67 1.17
CA ALA A 51 -6.13 5.35 2.31
C ALA A 51 -4.88 4.57 1.87
N LEU A 52 -3.72 4.99 2.33
CA LEU A 52 -2.45 4.29 2.15
C LEU A 52 -2.28 3.28 3.28
N LEU A 53 -1.97 2.04 2.94
CA LEU A 53 -1.95 0.91 3.89
C LEU A 53 -0.73 0.02 3.68
N LEU A 54 -0.43 -0.76 4.71
CA LEU A 54 0.57 -1.82 4.68
C LEU A 54 -0.02 -3.10 5.29
N ASP A 55 -0.07 -4.15 4.48
CA ASP A 55 -0.37 -5.50 4.92
C ASP A 55 0.92 -6.20 5.34
N TYR A 56 0.91 -6.79 6.52
CA TYR A 56 2.05 -7.48 7.06
C TYR A 56 1.64 -8.73 7.84
N ARG A 57 2.64 -9.53 8.20
CA ARG A 57 2.49 -10.66 9.11
C ARG A 57 3.34 -10.44 10.34
N PHE A 58 2.78 -10.71 11.50
CA PHE A 58 3.48 -10.66 12.77
C PHE A 58 2.90 -11.73 13.70
N ALA A 59 3.77 -12.51 14.35
CA ALA A 59 3.38 -13.64 15.20
C ALA A 59 2.40 -14.61 14.51
N GLY A 60 2.64 -14.95 13.25
CA GLY A 60 1.78 -15.86 12.46
C GLY A 60 0.45 -15.27 11.96
N LEU A 61 0.06 -14.09 12.45
CA LEU A 61 -1.20 -13.45 12.08
C LEU A 61 -1.00 -12.44 10.95
N LYS A 62 -1.93 -12.42 9.99
CA LYS A 62 -2.03 -11.34 9.00
C LYS A 62 -2.64 -10.11 9.68
N ARG A 63 -2.01 -8.96 9.47
CA ARG A 63 -2.46 -7.67 9.99
C ARG A 63 -2.37 -6.61 8.89
N ARG A 64 -3.19 -5.57 9.03
CA ARG A 64 -3.19 -4.39 8.19
C ARG A 64 -2.98 -3.17 9.05
N ILE A 65 -2.17 -2.25 8.56
CA ILE A 65 -1.97 -0.93 9.17
C ILE A 65 -2.32 0.14 8.15
N THR A 66 -3.17 1.08 8.52
CA THR A 66 -3.40 2.28 7.70
C THR A 66 -2.31 3.27 8.07
N ILE A 67 -1.54 3.71 7.08
CA ILE A 67 -0.47 4.71 7.29
C ILE A 67 -1.08 6.10 7.34
N GLY A 68 -1.98 6.40 6.41
CA GLY A 68 -2.65 7.69 6.34
C GLY A 68 -3.67 7.77 5.21
N ARG A 69 -4.35 8.91 5.08
CA ARG A 69 -5.33 9.20 4.02
C ARG A 69 -4.78 10.23 3.05
N SER A 70 -5.11 10.12 1.77
CA SER A 70 -4.82 11.17 0.79
C SER A 70 -5.92 12.24 0.86
N PRO A 71 -5.62 13.54 0.78
CA PRO A 71 -4.33 14.16 0.44
C PRO A 71 -3.41 14.48 1.63
N GLU A 72 -3.81 14.19 2.87
CA GLU A 72 -3.00 14.47 4.08
C GLU A 72 -1.64 13.76 4.04
N TRP A 73 -1.62 12.55 3.46
CA TRP A 73 -0.41 11.77 3.20
C TRP A 73 -0.15 11.65 1.71
N SER A 74 1.08 11.98 1.32
CA SER A 74 1.57 11.68 -0.03
C SER A 74 1.94 10.20 -0.17
N ALA A 75 1.84 9.68 -1.40
CA ALA A 75 2.23 8.31 -1.70
C ALA A 75 3.71 8.03 -1.40
N ASP A 76 4.57 9.04 -1.52
CA ASP A 76 6.00 8.93 -1.25
C ASP A 76 6.28 8.94 0.25
N ALA A 77 5.66 9.86 1.02
CA ALA A 77 5.77 9.86 2.48
C ALA A 77 5.26 8.54 3.08
N ALA A 78 4.13 8.02 2.58
CA ALA A 78 3.61 6.75 3.04
C ALA A 78 4.48 5.55 2.61
N ARG A 79 5.22 5.67 1.50
CA ARG A 79 6.18 4.65 1.07
C ARG A 79 7.33 4.58 2.06
N ASP A 80 7.90 5.72 2.44
CA ASP A 80 9.01 5.79 3.38
C ASP A 80 8.58 5.25 4.76
N GLU A 81 7.39 5.64 5.22
CA GLU A 81 6.81 5.10 6.46
C GLU A 81 6.59 3.58 6.38
N ALA A 82 6.13 3.05 5.24
CA ALA A 82 5.97 1.62 5.05
C ALA A 82 7.31 0.86 5.15
N ILE A 83 8.41 1.47 4.70
CA ILE A 83 9.77 0.90 4.82
C ILE A 83 10.17 0.86 6.30
N GLU A 84 9.96 1.94 7.05
CA GLU A 84 10.28 1.99 8.48
C GLU A 84 9.46 0.99 9.29
N LEU A 85 8.15 0.91 9.05
CA LEU A 85 7.27 -0.08 9.68
C LEU A 85 7.73 -1.51 9.38
N ARG A 86 8.16 -1.79 8.14
CA ARG A 86 8.72 -3.10 7.75
C ARG A 86 10.02 -3.42 8.48
N LYS A 87 10.88 -2.44 8.75
CA LYS A 87 12.09 -2.62 9.57
C LYS A 87 11.71 -2.98 11.00
N LEU A 88 10.74 -2.28 11.60
CA LEU A 88 10.25 -2.57 12.95
C LEU A 88 9.69 -3.99 13.07
N ILE A 89 8.83 -4.40 12.13
CA ILE A 89 8.24 -5.74 12.09
C ILE A 89 9.32 -6.82 11.98
N ARG A 90 10.33 -6.58 11.14
CA ARG A 90 11.47 -7.50 10.99
C ARG A 90 12.27 -7.65 12.28
N ASN A 91 12.40 -6.58 13.04
CA ASN A 91 13.10 -6.56 14.33
C ASN A 91 12.24 -7.12 15.48
N GLY A 92 11.11 -7.78 15.18
CA GLY A 92 10.25 -8.38 16.19
C GLY A 92 9.37 -7.38 16.96
N ARG A 93 9.32 -6.11 16.53
CA ARG A 93 8.45 -5.10 17.13
C ARG A 93 7.13 -5.01 16.37
N PRO A 94 5.97 -4.97 17.06
CA PRO A 94 4.71 -4.76 16.37
C PRO A 94 4.69 -3.37 15.74
N ALA A 95 4.23 -3.28 14.49
CA ALA A 95 3.89 -2.00 13.89
C ALA A 95 2.60 -1.50 14.55
N ARG A 96 2.73 -0.53 15.48
CA ARG A 96 1.56 0.10 16.11
C ARG A 96 1.09 1.24 15.21
N ASN A 97 0.02 1.00 14.46
CA ASN A 97 -0.96 2.05 14.15
C ASN A 97 -2.32 1.41 14.40
N THR A 98 -2.87 1.76 15.55
CA THR A 98 -4.19 1.38 16.02
C THR A 98 -5.21 1.98 15.07
N GLU A 99 -5.83 1.09 14.30
CA GLU A 99 -7.16 1.18 13.68
C GLU A 99 -7.85 2.56 13.77
N ALA A 100 -7.70 3.37 12.73
CA ALA A 100 -8.61 4.48 12.45
C ALA A 100 -9.55 4.10 11.29
N GLY A 101 -10.70 3.54 11.66
CA GLY A 101 -11.91 3.54 10.83
C GLY A 101 -12.43 2.16 10.43
N ALA A 102 -13.45 1.72 11.16
CA ALA A 102 -14.52 0.84 10.71
C ALA A 102 -15.10 1.29 9.35
#